data_AF-A0A351F3K9-F1
#
_entry.id   AF-A0A351F3K9-F1
#
_cell.length_a   1.000
_cell.length_b   1.000
_cell.length_c   1.000
_cell.angle_alpha   90.00
_cell.angle_beta   90.00
_cell.angle_gamma   90.00
#
_symmetry.space_group_name_H-M   'P 1'
#
loop_
_entity.id
_entity.type
_entity.pdbx_description
1 polymer ?
#
loop_
_entity_poly.entity_id
_entity_poly.type
_entity_poly.pdbx_seq_one_letter_code
_entity_poly.pdbx_strand_id
1 'polypeptide(L)'
;MGSTFKVFPSGRKHFYWKGYGDAERHSTIYQIENIINQNGYIDDFHMFSDVAISLKINIEERFMASLHRELSDIIHLTELPHIELQSGVECTVFLNLTFTHSTGNLMIEVPAVPG
;
A
#
# COMPACT_ATOMS: atom_id res chain seq x y z
N MET A 1 28.53 27.46 17.47
CA MET A 1 27.31 27.14 18.23
C MET A 1 26.12 27.67 17.44
N GLY A 2 25.16 26.81 17.10
CA GLY A 2 23.90 27.20 16.44
C GLY A 2 23.88 27.00 14.92
N SER A 3 23.82 25.74 14.46
CA SER A 3 23.29 25.49 13.10
C SER A 3 21.77 25.37 13.23
N THR A 4 21.07 26.43 12.87
CA THR A 4 19.61 26.48 12.82
C THR A 4 19.15 25.65 11.64
N PHE A 5 18.73 24.41 11.90
CA PHE A 5 17.94 23.64 10.95
C PHE A 5 16.59 24.33 10.79
N LYS A 6 16.36 24.97 9.64
CA LYS A 6 15.02 25.37 9.23
C LYS A 6 14.25 24.09 8.92
N VAL A 7 13.50 23.60 9.90
CA VAL A 7 12.42 22.64 9.64
C VAL A 7 11.35 23.41 8.87
N PHE A 8 11.21 23.12 7.59
CA PHE A 8 10.04 23.52 6.81
C PHE A 8 8.93 22.53 7.18
N PRO A 9 7.85 22.92 7.87
CA PRO A 9 6.70 22.04 7.97
C PRO A 9 5.93 22.08 6.64
N SER A 10 5.20 21.01 6.38
CA SER A 10 4.11 20.90 5.40
C SER A 10 4.43 20.45 3.97
N GLY A 11 5.02 19.26 3.84
CA GLY A 11 4.55 18.32 2.81
C GLY A 11 3.93 17.12 3.53
N ARG A 12 2.69 16.72 3.19
CA ARG A 12 2.17 15.42 3.65
C ARG A 12 3.16 14.34 3.19
N LYS A 13 3.56 13.44 4.08
CA LYS A 13 4.47 12.34 3.72
C LYS A 13 3.72 11.34 2.86
N HIS A 14 4.34 10.89 1.78
CA HIS A 14 3.78 9.90 0.86
C HIS A 14 4.59 8.61 0.94
N PHE A 15 3.89 7.50 1.07
CA PHE A 15 4.47 6.16 1.13
C PHE A 15 3.93 5.32 -0.01
N TYR A 16 4.77 4.47 -0.58
CA TYR A 16 4.40 3.62 -1.70
C TYR A 16 4.60 2.18 -1.30
N TRP A 17 3.51 1.43 -1.23
CA TRP A 17 3.51 0.02 -0.89
C TRP A 17 3.11 -0.80 -2.11
N LYS A 18 3.76 -1.94 -2.24
CA LYS A 18 3.35 -2.98 -3.18
C LYS A 18 3.00 -4.22 -2.40
N GLY A 19 1.86 -4.81 -2.75
CA GLY A 19 1.37 -6.03 -2.14
C GLY A 19 1.09 -7.10 -3.18
N TYR A 20 1.14 -8.35 -2.76
CA TYR A 20 0.58 -9.48 -3.51
C TYR A 20 -0.35 -10.30 -2.62
N GLY A 21 -1.51 -10.66 -3.15
CA GLY A 21 -2.54 -11.44 -2.46
C GLY A 21 -2.79 -12.76 -3.16
N ASP A 22 -2.68 -13.86 -2.41
CA ASP A 22 -2.94 -15.21 -2.90
C ASP A 22 -4.35 -15.71 -2.52
N ALA A 23 -5.12 -14.91 -1.80
CA ALA A 23 -6.48 -15.23 -1.39
C ALA A 23 -7.53 -14.77 -2.42
N GLU A 24 -8.79 -15.17 -2.19
CA GLU A 24 -9.91 -14.73 -3.01
C GLU A 24 -10.05 -13.20 -2.93
N ARG A 25 -10.16 -12.57 -4.10
CA ARG A 25 -10.03 -11.13 -4.27
C ARG A 25 -11.07 -10.33 -3.49
N HIS A 26 -12.35 -10.70 -3.56
CA HIS A 26 -13.42 -9.90 -2.94
C HIS A 26 -13.31 -9.92 -1.42
N SER A 27 -13.08 -11.10 -0.84
CA SER A 27 -12.87 -11.28 0.59
C SER A 27 -11.61 -10.57 1.08
N THR A 28 -10.55 -10.52 0.26
CA THR A 28 -9.32 -9.79 0.58
C THR A 28 -9.55 -8.28 0.57
N ILE A 29 -10.23 -7.75 -0.45
CA ILE A 29 -10.57 -6.31 -0.54
C ILE A 29 -11.38 -5.88 0.67
N TYR A 30 -12.43 -6.64 1.03
CA TYR A 30 -13.27 -6.34 2.19
C TYR A 30 -12.47 -6.30 3.50
N GLN A 31 -11.53 -7.23 3.68
CA GLN A 31 -10.65 -7.26 4.86
C GLN A 31 -9.70 -6.05 4.89
N ILE A 32 -9.10 -5.71 3.75
CA ILE A 32 -8.23 -4.53 3.61
C ILE A 32 -8.99 -3.25 3.96
N GLU A 33 -10.19 -3.07 3.42
CA GLU A 33 -11.06 -1.91 3.74
C GLU A 33 -11.36 -1.84 5.24
N ASN A 34 -11.72 -2.97 5.85
CA ASN A 34 -12.02 -3.03 7.27
C ASN A 34 -10.81 -2.69 8.14
N ILE A 35 -9.61 -3.15 7.80
CA ILE A 35 -8.36 -2.82 8.49
C ILE A 35 -8.06 -1.32 8.35
N ILE A 36 -8.14 -0.77 7.14
CA ILE A 36 -7.87 0.65 6.89
C ILE A 36 -8.81 1.55 7.68
N ASN A 37 -10.11 1.23 7.68
CA ASN A 37 -11.14 2.05 8.32
C ASN A 37 -11.05 2.09 9.85
N GLN A 38 -10.20 1.28 10.49
CA GLN A 38 -9.99 1.34 11.95
C GLN A 38 -9.22 2.60 12.38
N ASN A 39 -8.25 3.03 11.57
CA ASN A 39 -7.32 4.10 11.94
C ASN A 39 -7.04 5.10 10.81
N GLY A 40 -7.68 4.92 9.66
CA GLY A 40 -7.53 5.75 8.47
C GLY A 40 -8.76 5.66 7.58
N TYR A 41 -8.60 6.10 6.33
CA TYR A 41 -9.67 6.05 5.33
C TYR A 41 -9.12 5.96 3.92
N ILE A 42 -9.91 5.37 3.02
CA ILE A 42 -9.59 5.27 1.60
C ILE A 42 -10.06 6.55 0.91
N ASP A 43 -9.10 7.27 0.36
CA ASP A 43 -9.27 8.52 -0.38
C ASP A 43 -9.61 8.26 -1.84
N ASP A 44 -9.10 7.15 -2.39
CA ASP A 44 -9.28 6.74 -3.76
C ASP A 44 -9.10 5.23 -3.92
N PHE A 45 -9.91 4.64 -4.80
CA PHE A 45 -9.92 3.21 -5.11
C PHE A 45 -10.02 3.02 -6.61
N HIS A 46 -9.01 2.37 -7.20
CA HIS A 46 -8.98 2.07 -8.62
C HIS A 46 -8.76 0.58 -8.85
N MET A 47 -9.72 -0.08 -9.50
CA MET A 47 -9.54 -1.43 -10.02
C MET A 47 -9.06 -1.34 -11.46
N PHE A 48 -7.82 -1.76 -11.72
CA PHE A 48 -7.25 -1.74 -13.07
C PHE A 48 -7.66 -2.96 -13.88
N SER A 49 -7.81 -4.12 -13.23
CA SER A 49 -8.18 -5.38 -13.85
C SER A 49 -8.70 -6.37 -12.81
N ASP A 50 -9.00 -7.59 -13.24
CA ASP A 50 -9.32 -8.68 -12.32
C ASP A 50 -8.15 -9.11 -11.43
N VAL A 51 -6.92 -8.65 -11.76
CA VAL A 51 -5.69 -9.08 -11.11
C VAL A 51 -5.00 -7.96 -10.33
N ALA A 52 -5.46 -6.71 -10.43
CA ALA A 52 -4.75 -5.58 -9.82
C ALA A 52 -5.67 -4.43 -9.38
N ILE A 53 -5.39 -3.91 -8.19
CA ILE A 53 -6.05 -2.73 -7.62
C ILE A 53 -5.03 -1.72 -7.08
N SER A 54 -5.45 -0.47 -6.97
CA SER A 54 -4.72 0.60 -6.33
C SER A 54 -5.59 1.35 -5.34
N LEU A 55 -4.99 1.67 -4.21
CA LEU A 55 -5.64 2.31 -3.06
C LEU A 55 -4.81 3.52 -2.67
N LYS A 56 -5.48 4.66 -2.49
CA LYS A 56 -4.92 5.82 -1.80
C LYS A 56 -5.52 5.88 -0.41
N ILE A 57 -4.68 5.80 0.60
CA ILE A 57 -5.09 5.69 2.01
C ILE A 57 -4.53 6.90 2.75
N ASN A 58 -5.35 7.58 3.55
CA ASN A 58 -4.85 8.56 4.51
C ASN A 58 -4.91 7.98 5.92
N ILE A 59 -3.84 8.20 6.66
CA ILE A 59 -3.67 7.69 8.02
C ILE A 59 -2.72 8.60 8.79
N GLU A 60 -2.87 8.65 10.11
CA GLU A 60 -1.86 9.32 10.94
C GLU A 60 -0.58 8.46 11.03
N GLU A 61 0.59 9.10 11.01
CA GLU A 61 1.88 8.40 11.00
C GLU A 61 2.02 7.39 12.15
N ARG A 62 1.47 7.71 13.34
CA ARG A 62 1.51 6.82 14.51
C ARG A 62 0.85 5.45 14.29
N PHE A 63 -0.07 5.33 13.35
CA PHE A 63 -0.78 4.07 13.05
C PHE A 63 -0.19 3.31 11.86
N MET A 64 0.77 3.90 11.14
CA MET A 64 1.38 3.32 9.94
C MET A 64 1.99 1.94 10.19
N ALA A 65 2.69 1.76 11.30
CA ALA A 65 3.32 0.48 11.64
C ALA A 65 2.28 -0.61 11.95
N SER A 66 1.17 -0.26 12.61
CA SER A 66 0.09 -1.22 12.86
C SER A 66 -0.63 -1.59 11.58
N LEU A 67 -0.95 -0.58 10.74
CA LEU A 67 -1.57 -0.81 9.43
C LEU A 67 -0.71 -1.73 8.56
N HIS A 68 0.60 -1.46 8.45
CA HIS A 68 1.51 -2.28 7.66
C HIS A 68 1.55 -3.74 8.17
N ARG A 69 1.62 -3.94 9.48
CA ARG A 69 1.60 -5.27 10.10
C ARG A 69 0.28 -5.99 9.84
N GLU A 70 -0.86 -5.36 10.12
CA GLU A 70 -2.18 -5.98 9.96
C GLU A 70 -2.48 -6.32 8.50
N LEU A 71 -2.07 -5.46 7.56
CA LEU A 71 -2.15 -5.79 6.14
C LEU A 71 -1.19 -6.92 5.77
N SER A 72 0.00 -6.97 6.36
CA SER A 72 0.97 -8.04 6.13
C SER A 72 0.48 -9.43 6.57
N ASP A 73 -0.50 -9.49 7.48
CA ASP A 73 -1.12 -10.75 7.92
C ASP A 73 -2.07 -11.36 6.86
N ILE A 74 -2.54 -10.55 5.91
CA ILE A 74 -3.51 -10.98 4.87
C ILE A 74 -2.97 -10.89 3.44
N ILE A 75 -1.99 -10.03 3.20
CA ILE A 75 -1.30 -9.85 1.91
C ILE A 75 0.19 -9.75 2.15
N HIS A 76 0.99 -10.15 1.18
CA HIS A 76 2.42 -9.98 1.29
C HIS A 76 2.81 -8.56 0.86
N LEU A 77 3.26 -7.73 1.80
CA LEU A 77 3.70 -6.36 1.54
C LEU A 77 5.21 -6.24 1.39
N THR A 78 5.64 -5.26 0.58
CA THR A 78 7.02 -4.77 0.60
C THR A 78 7.39 -4.25 1.98
N GLU A 79 8.66 -4.41 2.36
CA GLU A 79 9.18 -3.95 3.65
C GLU A 79 8.88 -2.47 3.89
N LEU A 80 8.48 -2.16 5.11
CA LEU A 80 8.34 -0.79 5.58
C LEU A 80 9.76 -0.23 5.82
N PRO A 81 10.18 0.83 5.10
CA PRO A 81 11.46 1.47 5.41
C PRO A 81 11.46 1.94 6.87
N HIS A 82 12.61 1.81 7.53
CA HIS A 82 12.78 2.25 8.92
C HIS A 82 12.63 3.77 8.99
N ILE A 83 11.42 4.23 9.30
CA ILE A 83 11.06 5.64 9.39
C ILE A 83 10.57 5.88 10.81
N GLU A 84 11.03 6.96 11.43
CA GLU A 84 10.52 7.41 12.72
C GLU A 84 9.08 7.91 12.56
N LEU A 85 8.14 6.99 12.79
CA LEU A 85 6.70 7.17 12.69
C LEU A 85 6.15 7.49 14.09
N GLN A 86 6.35 8.72 14.55
CA GLN A 86 5.91 9.12 15.91
C GLN A 86 5.15 10.44 15.96
N SER A 87 4.81 11.02 14.80
CA SER A 87 4.04 12.25 14.77
C SER A 87 2.54 11.97 14.65
N GLY A 88 1.69 12.85 15.18
CA GLY A 88 0.25 12.86 14.91
C GLY A 88 -0.10 13.52 13.57
N VAL A 89 0.84 13.55 12.62
CA VAL A 89 0.66 14.15 11.31
C VAL A 89 0.02 13.13 10.38
N GLU A 90 -0.90 13.60 9.54
CA GLU A 90 -1.47 12.78 8.47
C GLU A 90 -0.45 12.52 7.37
N CYS A 91 -0.46 11.28 6.87
CA CYS A 91 0.30 10.83 5.73
C CYS A 91 -0.58 10.06 4.77
N THR A 92 -0.10 9.92 3.54
CA THR A 92 -0.79 9.20 2.48
C THR A 92 0.01 7.97 2.08
N VAL A 93 -0.67 6.83 1.99
CA VAL A 93 -0.12 5.57 1.49
C VAL A 93 -0.76 5.27 0.14
N PHE A 94 0.07 4.99 -0.85
CA PHE A 94 -0.33 4.47 -2.15
C PHE A 94 -0.03 2.98 -2.15
N LEU A 95 -1.07 2.15 -2.04
CA LEU A 95 -0.96 0.70 -2.06
C LEU A 95 -1.37 0.18 -3.42
N ASN A 96 -0.44 -0.49 -4.11
CA ASN A 96 -0.73 -1.26 -5.31
C ASN A 96 -0.72 -2.75 -4.96
N LEU A 97 -1.84 -3.43 -5.19
CA LEU A 97 -2.01 -4.83 -4.85
C LEU A 97 -2.29 -5.65 -6.11
N THR A 98 -1.55 -6.74 -6.28
CA THR A 98 -1.75 -7.72 -7.35
C THR A 98 -2.27 -9.03 -6.77
N PHE A 99 -3.24 -9.66 -7.43
CA PHE A 99 -3.80 -10.95 -7.05
C PHE A 99 -3.28 -12.05 -7.97
N THR A 100 -2.90 -13.19 -7.41
CA THR A 100 -2.34 -14.33 -8.17
C THR A 100 -3.39 -15.36 -8.57
N HIS A 101 -4.50 -15.46 -7.84
CA HIS A 101 -5.62 -16.38 -8.10
C HIS A 101 -6.71 -15.84 -9.03
N SER A 102 -6.49 -14.67 -9.62
CA SER A 102 -7.35 -14.20 -10.70
C SER A 102 -7.08 -14.99 -11.98
N THR A 103 -8.14 -15.41 -12.67
CA THR A 103 -8.17 -16.30 -13.85
C THR A 103 -7.44 -15.79 -15.10
N GLY A 104 -6.61 -14.76 -14.98
CA GLY A 104 -5.73 -14.28 -16.05
C GLY A 104 -4.52 -15.20 -16.17
N ASN A 105 -4.54 -16.06 -17.18
CA ASN A 105 -3.33 -16.66 -17.73
C ASN A 105 -2.27 -15.57 -17.94
N LEU A 106 -1.33 -15.43 -17.00
CA LEU A 106 -0.06 -14.77 -17.26
C LEU A 106 0.79 -15.75 -18.09
N MET A 107 0.33 -16.02 -19.32
CA MET A 107 1.23 -16.47 -20.36
C MET A 107 2.13 -15.28 -20.66
N ILE A 108 3.33 -15.31 -20.09
CA ILE A 108 4.43 -14.49 -20.58
C ILE A 108 4.69 -15.00 -22.00
N GLU A 109 4.06 -14.39 -23.00
CA GLU A 109 4.49 -14.54 -24.39
C GLU A 109 5.86 -13.89 -24.50
N VAL A 110 6.91 -14.67 -24.27
CA VAL A 110 8.26 -14.31 -24.67
C VAL A 110 8.20 -14.15 -26.20
N PRO A 111 8.46 -12.96 -26.76
CA PRO A 111 8.47 -12.81 -28.21
C PRO A 111 9.58 -13.71 -28.76
N ALA A 112 9.21 -14.67 -29.60
CA ALA A 112 10.17 -15.49 -30.32
C ALA A 112 10.96 -14.58 -31.28
N VAL A 113 12.18 -14.21 -30.90
CA VAL A 113 13.12 -13.54 -31.79
C VAL A 113 13.50 -14.50 -32.92
N PRO A 114 13.26 -14.17 -34.21
CA PRO A 114 13.76 -14.96 -35.32
C PRO A 114 15.26 -14.70 -35.48
N GLY A 115 16.05 -15.77 -35.45
CA GLY A 115 17.41 -15.79 -36.00
C GLY A 115 17.40 -15.96 -37.51
#